data_AF-A0A5A7RA66-F1
#
_entry.id   AF-A0A5A7RA66-F1
#
_cell.length_a   1.000
_cell.length_b   1.000
_cell.length_c   1.000
_cell.angle_alpha   90.00
_cell.angle_beta   90.00
_cell.angle_gamma   90.00
#
_symmetry.space_group_name_H-M   'P 1'
#
loop_
_entity.id
_entity.type
_entity.pdbx_description
1 polymer ?
#
loop_
_entity_poly.entity_id
_entity_poly.type
_entity_poly.pdbx_seq_one_letter_code
_entity_poly.pdbx_strand_id
1 'polypeptide(L)'
;MDQLAFEHMVLSCPLLERLTLMNFDGFVLLNIRAPNLLFFDVGGVFEEVSFQDTFNLSVVSIGLYAKTGVERKVAFGNSGNLVKFFACLPHIQRLEVQSFFLKARAEEQASVGTNANIADNLHSFSFNRLRVIKIVGIFGTRQELDFISFMLANAPVLEKMTVKPASMDSGWELLKELLRFRRASTFAEIVYLDP
;
A
#
# COMPACT_ATOMS: atom_id res chain seq x y z
N MET A 1 -22.11 4.13 -9.34
CA MET A 1 -22.41 2.68 -9.38
C MET A 1 -22.57 2.24 -7.93
N ASP A 2 -23.59 1.46 -7.58
CA ASP A 2 -23.68 0.91 -6.23
C ASP A 2 -22.73 -0.30 -6.08
N GLN A 3 -22.44 -0.68 -4.82
CA GLN A 3 -21.45 -1.70 -4.53
C GLN A 3 -21.84 -3.09 -5.05
N LEU A 4 -23.12 -3.44 -4.98
CA LEU A 4 -23.61 -4.75 -5.43
C LEU A 4 -23.48 -4.91 -6.95
N ALA A 5 -23.81 -3.86 -7.70
CA ALA A 5 -23.65 -3.84 -9.15
C ALA A 5 -22.18 -4.01 -9.56
N PHE A 6 -21.26 -3.34 -8.85
CA PHE A 6 -19.83 -3.48 -9.08
C PHE A 6 -19.34 -4.91 -8.79
N GLU A 7 -19.67 -5.47 -7.63
CA GLU A 7 -19.26 -6.82 -7.24
C GLU A 7 -19.80 -7.87 -8.22
N HIS A 8 -21.06 -7.75 -8.65
CA HIS A 8 -21.66 -8.62 -9.65
C HIS A 8 -20.94 -8.54 -11.00
N MET A 9 -20.55 -7.34 -11.44
CA MET A 9 -19.80 -7.14 -12.68
C MET A 9 -18.45 -7.85 -12.65
N VAL A 10 -17.72 -7.76 -11.53
CA VAL A 10 -16.43 -8.45 -11.36
C VAL A 10 -16.63 -9.98 -11.36
N LEU A 11 -17.62 -10.48 -10.61
CA LEU A 11 -17.94 -11.91 -10.53
C LEU A 11 -18.39 -12.51 -11.87
N SER A 12 -19.00 -11.70 -12.73
CA SER A 12 -19.43 -12.13 -14.08
C SER A 12 -18.26 -12.32 -15.05
N CYS A 13 -17.04 -11.95 -14.64
CA CYS A 13 -15.82 -12.05 -15.45
C CYS A 13 -14.84 -13.10 -14.87
N PRO A 14 -15.11 -14.42 -14.98
CA PRO A 14 -14.28 -15.44 -14.34
C PRO A 14 -12.84 -15.52 -14.90
N LEU A 15 -12.60 -14.99 -16.09
CA LEU A 15 -11.28 -14.95 -16.75
C LEU A 15 -10.58 -13.59 -16.56
N LEU A 16 -11.03 -12.75 -15.63
CA LEU A 16 -10.48 -11.41 -15.44
C LEU A 16 -9.04 -11.48 -14.88
N GLU A 17 -8.06 -11.18 -15.73
CA GLU A 17 -6.64 -11.12 -15.36
C GLU A 17 -6.17 -9.71 -14.98
N ARG A 18 -6.86 -8.67 -15.47
CA ARG A 18 -6.50 -7.26 -15.23
C ARG A 18 -7.75 -6.44 -14.90
N LEU A 19 -7.68 -5.72 -13.79
CA LEU A 19 -8.71 -4.78 -13.36
C LEU A 19 -8.06 -3.43 -13.07
N THR A 20 -8.50 -2.41 -13.80
CA THR A 20 -8.07 -1.01 -13.61
C THR A 20 -9.30 -0.16 -13.32
N LEU A 21 -9.28 0.57 -12.21
CA LEU A 21 -10.37 1.40 -11.73
C LEU A 21 -9.84 2.81 -11.48
N MET A 22 -10.29 3.80 -12.23
CA MET A 22 -9.82 5.18 -12.11
C MET A 22 -10.96 6.10 -11.70
N ASN A 23 -10.65 7.12 -10.89
CA ASN A 23 -11.63 8.02 -10.29
C ASN A 23 -12.74 7.25 -9.56
N PHE A 24 -12.39 6.15 -8.91
CA PHE A 24 -13.35 5.26 -8.28
C PHE A 24 -13.77 5.84 -6.92
N ASP A 25 -15.03 6.25 -6.78
CA ASP A 25 -15.56 6.94 -5.61
C ASP A 25 -16.87 6.33 -5.11
N GLY A 26 -17.25 6.70 -3.87
CA GLY A 26 -18.51 6.23 -3.26
C GLY A 26 -18.41 4.90 -2.50
N PHE A 27 -17.20 4.36 -2.32
CA PHE A 27 -16.97 3.11 -1.61
C PHE A 27 -16.18 3.35 -0.33
N VAL A 28 -16.67 2.83 0.80
CA VAL A 28 -15.87 2.75 2.02
C VAL A 28 -14.89 1.58 1.89
N LEU A 29 -15.41 0.39 1.58
CA LEU A 29 -14.64 -0.82 1.37
C LEU A 29 -14.76 -1.27 -0.09
N LEU A 30 -13.64 -1.39 -0.79
CA LEU A 30 -13.54 -2.00 -2.11
C LEU A 30 -13.10 -3.45 -1.96
N ASN A 31 -14.06 -4.38 -2.00
CA ASN A 31 -13.78 -5.81 -1.94
C ASN A 31 -13.69 -6.41 -3.35
N ILE A 32 -12.56 -7.02 -3.68
CA ILE A 32 -12.31 -7.64 -4.99
C ILE A 32 -12.37 -9.16 -4.85
N ARG A 33 -13.21 -9.78 -5.67
CA ARG A 33 -13.33 -11.24 -5.79
C ARG A 33 -13.15 -11.70 -7.23
N ALA A 34 -11.90 -11.97 -7.60
CA ALA A 34 -11.49 -12.39 -8.93
C ALA A 34 -10.30 -13.37 -8.86
N PRO A 35 -10.54 -14.70 -8.92
CA PRO A 35 -9.50 -15.70 -8.63
C PRO A 35 -8.35 -15.74 -9.64
N ASN A 36 -8.57 -15.29 -10.88
CA ASN A 36 -7.56 -15.25 -11.93
C ASN A 36 -6.89 -13.87 -12.05
N LEU A 37 -7.17 -12.93 -11.14
CA LEU A 37 -6.65 -11.58 -11.24
C LEU A 37 -5.15 -11.52 -10.97
N LEU A 38 -4.41 -11.00 -11.95
CA LEU A 38 -2.95 -10.86 -11.92
C LEU A 38 -2.52 -9.41 -11.71
N PHE A 39 -3.32 -8.46 -12.22
CA PHE A 39 -3.03 -7.03 -12.20
C PHE A 39 -4.22 -6.27 -11.63
N PHE A 40 -3.98 -5.54 -10.54
CA PHE A 40 -4.96 -4.66 -9.94
C PHE A 40 -4.41 -3.25 -9.83
N ASP A 41 -5.11 -2.29 -10.41
CA ASP A 41 -4.77 -0.88 -10.35
C ASP A 41 -6.01 -0.07 -9.99
N VAL A 42 -5.96 0.65 -8.88
CA VAL A 42 -7.08 1.46 -8.42
C VAL A 42 -6.61 2.86 -8.03
N GLY A 43 -7.29 3.86 -8.58
CA GLY A 43 -7.15 5.27 -8.26
C GLY A 43 -8.50 5.86 -7.88
N GLY A 44 -8.64 6.44 -6.68
CA GLY A 44 -9.95 6.93 -6.25
C GLY A 44 -10.06 7.37 -4.79
N VAL A 45 -11.31 7.55 -4.35
CA VAL A 45 -11.67 7.96 -2.99
C VAL A 45 -12.38 6.80 -2.29
N PHE A 46 -11.61 5.97 -1.60
CA PHE A 46 -12.08 4.84 -0.80
C PHE A 46 -11.29 4.72 0.51
N GLU A 47 -11.87 4.06 1.51
CA GLU A 47 -11.26 3.91 2.83
C GLU A 47 -10.51 2.59 3.01
N GLU A 48 -10.83 1.52 2.27
CA GLU A 48 -10.15 0.22 2.40
C GLU A 48 -10.23 -0.57 1.08
N VAL A 49 -9.22 -1.41 0.83
CA VAL A 49 -9.23 -2.42 -0.24
C VAL A 49 -9.01 -3.78 0.38
N SER A 50 -9.88 -4.74 0.04
CA SER A 50 -9.73 -6.14 0.44
C SER A 50 -9.77 -7.07 -0.77
N PHE A 51 -9.04 -8.17 -0.66
CA PHE A 51 -9.01 -9.24 -1.65
C PHE A 51 -9.61 -10.50 -1.04
N GLN A 52 -10.66 -11.02 -1.66
CA GLN A 52 -11.30 -12.28 -1.29
C GLN A 52 -11.14 -13.26 -2.44
N ASP A 53 -10.70 -14.49 -2.15
CA ASP A 53 -10.44 -15.52 -3.16
C ASP A 53 -9.55 -15.02 -4.32
N THR A 54 -8.65 -14.05 -4.08
CA THR A 54 -7.88 -13.33 -5.11
C THR A 54 -6.39 -13.34 -4.75
N PHE A 55 -5.76 -14.52 -4.88
CA PHE A 55 -4.39 -14.77 -4.38
C PHE A 55 -3.30 -14.72 -5.46
N ASN A 56 -3.67 -14.58 -6.73
CA ASN A 56 -2.76 -14.62 -7.87
C ASN A 56 -2.18 -13.25 -8.27
N LEU A 57 -2.48 -12.20 -7.50
CA LEU A 57 -2.03 -10.85 -7.78
C LEU A 57 -0.49 -10.76 -7.83
N SER A 58 0.01 -10.34 -8.98
CA SER A 58 1.43 -10.11 -9.25
C SER A 58 1.78 -8.62 -9.21
N VAL A 59 0.84 -7.76 -9.60
CA VAL A 59 1.00 -6.30 -9.63
C VAL A 59 -0.19 -5.66 -8.93
N VAL A 60 0.10 -4.84 -7.92
CA VAL A 60 -0.89 -4.04 -7.20
C VAL A 60 -0.49 -2.58 -7.19
N SER A 61 -1.39 -1.72 -7.66
CA SER A 61 -1.24 -0.26 -7.66
C SER A 61 -2.44 0.38 -6.96
N ILE A 62 -2.18 1.22 -5.95
CA ILE A 62 -3.21 1.88 -5.14
C ILE A 62 -2.90 3.37 -5.04
N GLY A 63 -3.74 4.19 -5.65
CA GLY A 63 -3.75 5.65 -5.55
C GLY A 63 -4.96 6.15 -4.77
N LEU A 64 -4.73 6.77 -3.62
CA LEU A 64 -5.79 7.38 -2.83
C LEU A 64 -5.83 8.89 -3.10
N TYR A 65 -7.01 9.39 -3.45
CA TYR A 65 -7.23 10.82 -3.68
C TYR A 65 -7.73 11.49 -2.41
N ALA A 66 -7.17 12.65 -2.09
CA ALA A 66 -7.69 13.48 -1.00
C ALA A 66 -9.11 13.94 -1.35
N LYS A 67 -10.07 13.68 -0.46
CA LYS A 67 -11.38 14.33 -0.57
C LYS A 67 -11.26 15.74 -0.02
N THR A 68 -11.54 16.75 -0.84
CA THR A 68 -11.57 18.15 -0.40
C THR A 68 -12.56 18.31 0.77
N GLY A 69 -12.07 18.75 1.93
CA GLY A 69 -12.91 19.21 3.04
C GLY A 69 -13.30 18.20 4.13
N VAL A 70 -12.83 16.94 4.11
CA VAL A 70 -13.09 15.98 5.20
C VAL A 70 -11.84 15.17 5.53
N GLU A 71 -11.38 15.26 6.78
CA GLU A 71 -10.42 14.32 7.34
C GLU A 71 -11.07 12.94 7.44
N ARG A 72 -10.59 11.96 6.66
CA ARG A 72 -11.08 10.58 6.72
C ARG A 72 -10.08 9.66 7.40
N LYS A 73 -10.61 8.59 7.99
CA LYS A 73 -9.87 7.39 8.37
C LYS A 73 -9.28 6.81 7.08
N VAL A 74 -7.97 6.62 7.02
CA VAL A 74 -7.34 6.06 5.82
C VAL A 74 -6.91 4.60 6.05
N ALA A 75 -7.08 3.80 5.00
CA ALA A 75 -7.02 2.35 4.90
C ALA A 75 -5.96 1.62 5.72
N PHE A 76 -4.72 2.11 5.69
CA PHE A 76 -3.59 1.36 6.21
C PHE A 76 -2.84 2.07 7.33
N GLY A 77 -3.48 3.06 7.97
CA GLY A 77 -2.94 3.74 9.14
C GLY A 77 -2.80 2.84 10.39
N ASN A 78 -3.37 1.63 10.36
CA ASN A 78 -3.22 0.61 11.40
C ASN A 78 -2.59 -0.67 10.83
N SER A 79 -1.65 -1.25 11.56
CA SER A 79 -0.88 -2.45 11.21
C SER A 79 -1.75 -3.67 10.92
N GLY A 80 -2.90 -3.82 11.58
CA GLY A 80 -3.83 -4.93 11.33
C GLY A 80 -4.40 -4.97 9.90
N ASN A 81 -4.59 -3.81 9.25
CA ASN A 81 -5.10 -3.74 7.88
C ASN A 81 -4.02 -4.09 6.86
N LEU A 82 -2.77 -3.70 7.12
CA LEU A 82 -1.61 -4.09 6.29
C LEU A 82 -1.38 -5.60 6.33
N VAL A 83 -1.50 -6.22 7.51
CA VAL A 83 -1.36 -7.68 7.67
C VAL A 83 -2.40 -8.42 6.82
N LYS A 84 -3.68 -8.03 6.92
CA LYS A 84 -4.76 -8.62 6.11
C LYS A 84 -4.52 -8.43 4.62
N PHE A 85 -4.08 -7.24 4.23
CA PHE A 85 -3.80 -6.92 2.84
C PHE A 85 -2.68 -7.79 2.26
N PHE A 86 -1.53 -7.87 2.94
CA PHE A 86 -0.41 -8.67 2.45
C PHE A 86 -0.62 -10.17 2.55
N ALA A 87 -1.46 -10.65 3.48
CA ALA A 87 -1.85 -12.07 3.55
C ALA A 87 -2.52 -12.56 2.25
N CYS A 88 -3.20 -11.67 1.51
CA CYS A 88 -3.82 -12.01 0.24
C CYS A 88 -2.88 -11.87 -0.97
N LEU A 89 -1.62 -11.49 -0.77
CA LEU A 89 -0.67 -11.15 -1.84
C LEU A 89 0.57 -12.06 -1.85
N PRO A 90 0.43 -13.40 -1.80
CA PRO A 90 1.58 -14.32 -1.72
C PRO A 90 2.46 -14.34 -2.97
N HIS A 91 1.97 -13.78 -4.09
CA HIS A 91 2.65 -13.80 -5.39
C HIS A 91 3.05 -12.41 -5.89
N ILE A 92 2.95 -11.38 -5.04
CA ILE A 92 3.25 -10.01 -5.43
C ILE A 92 4.70 -9.84 -5.90
N GLN A 93 4.84 -9.20 -7.06
CA GLN A 93 6.12 -8.86 -7.68
C GLN A 93 6.32 -7.35 -7.78
N ARG A 94 5.23 -6.59 -7.88
CA ARG A 94 5.24 -5.14 -7.93
C ARG A 94 4.17 -4.53 -7.04
N LEU A 95 4.59 -3.62 -6.17
CA LEU A 95 3.71 -2.78 -5.36
C LEU A 95 3.90 -1.31 -5.73
N GLU A 96 2.82 -0.62 -6.05
CA GLU A 96 2.79 0.83 -6.23
C GLU A 96 1.75 1.44 -5.29
N VAL A 97 2.18 2.38 -4.45
CA VAL A 97 1.29 3.08 -3.51
C VAL A 97 1.54 4.58 -3.59
N GLN A 98 0.46 5.36 -3.54
CA GLN A 98 0.54 6.83 -3.57
C GLN A 98 0.25 7.42 -2.18
N SER A 99 0.20 8.76 -2.15
CA SER A 99 -0.09 9.55 -0.95
C SER A 99 -1.34 9.05 -0.24
N PHE A 100 -1.39 9.31 1.06
CA PHE A 100 -2.46 8.88 1.96
C PHE A 100 -2.53 7.39 2.26
N PHE A 101 -1.87 6.49 1.52
CA PHE A 101 -1.88 5.05 1.80
C PHE A 101 -1.63 4.74 3.29
N LEU A 102 -0.66 5.42 3.91
CA LEU A 102 -0.25 5.22 5.32
C LEU A 102 -0.68 6.35 6.27
N LYS A 103 -1.62 7.22 5.87
CA LYS A 103 -2.00 8.35 6.71
C LYS A 103 -2.73 7.86 7.98
N ALA A 104 -2.04 7.87 9.11
CA ALA A 104 -2.62 7.69 10.43
C ALA A 104 -3.30 8.99 10.92
N ARG A 105 -4.24 8.87 11.86
CA ARG A 105 -4.84 10.04 12.54
C ARG A 105 -3.77 10.77 13.37
N ALA A 106 -3.80 12.10 13.37
CA ALA A 106 -3.33 12.88 14.51
C ALA A 106 -4.35 12.73 15.66
N GLU A 107 -3.86 12.66 16.88
CA GLU A 107 -4.44 12.04 18.08
C GLU A 107 -5.79 12.61 18.57
N GLU A 108 -6.61 11.73 19.16
CA GLU A 108 -7.38 11.96 20.40
C GLU A 108 -8.26 10.73 20.66
N GLN A 109 -7.84 9.84 21.58
CA GLN A 109 -8.67 9.22 22.63
C GLN A 109 -7.76 8.34 23.50
N ALA A 110 -7.75 8.65 24.81
CA ALA A 110 -7.26 7.78 25.85
C ALA A 110 -7.99 6.43 25.80
N SER A 111 -7.35 5.42 25.23
CA SER A 111 -7.74 4.02 25.43
C SER A 111 -6.49 3.15 25.43
N VAL A 112 -6.36 2.39 26.51
CA VAL A 112 -5.34 1.37 26.69
C VAL A 112 -5.51 0.34 25.58
N GLY A 113 -4.59 0.33 24.62
CA GLY A 113 -4.66 -0.55 23.46
C GLY A 113 -3.45 -0.36 22.56
N THR A 114 -2.29 -0.78 23.06
CA THR A 114 -1.05 -1.11 22.36
C THR A 114 -0.68 -0.22 21.15
N ASN A 115 0.32 0.64 21.35
CA ASN A 115 1.14 1.22 20.26
C ASN A 115 1.88 0.09 19.51
N ALA A 116 1.16 -0.78 18.83
CA ALA A 116 1.73 -1.86 18.05
C ALA A 116 2.36 -1.22 16.82
N ASN A 117 3.68 -1.04 16.84
CA ASN A 117 4.42 -0.57 15.69
C ASN A 117 4.07 -1.45 14.50
N ILE A 118 3.96 -0.86 13.31
CA ILE A 118 3.72 -1.57 12.05
C ILE A 118 4.66 -2.78 11.96
N ALA A 119 5.94 -2.58 12.30
CA ALA A 119 6.93 -3.65 12.37
C ALA A 119 6.49 -4.85 13.21
N ASP A 120 5.96 -4.65 14.42
CA ASP A 120 5.71 -5.71 15.42
C ASP A 120 4.69 -6.76 14.95
N ASN A 121 3.69 -6.34 14.17
CA ASN A 121 2.67 -7.24 13.63
C ASN A 121 3.02 -7.81 12.25
N LEU A 122 4.04 -7.27 11.58
CA LEU A 122 4.39 -7.61 10.21
C LEU A 122 5.69 -8.43 10.11
N HIS A 123 6.44 -8.64 11.20
CA HIS A 123 7.71 -9.42 11.23
C HIS A 123 7.63 -10.86 10.69
N SER A 124 6.43 -11.41 10.48
CA SER A 124 6.26 -12.77 9.92
C SER A 124 6.26 -12.81 8.38
N PHE A 125 6.11 -11.67 7.70
CA PHE A 125 6.03 -11.64 6.24
C PHE A 125 7.42 -11.66 5.60
N SER A 126 7.59 -12.52 4.62
CA SER A 126 8.76 -12.53 3.74
C SER A 126 8.31 -12.41 2.29
N PHE A 127 8.63 -11.29 1.65
CA PHE A 127 8.25 -10.98 0.27
C PHE A 127 9.21 -11.60 -0.74
N ASN A 128 9.20 -12.93 -0.82
CA ASN A 128 10.14 -13.72 -1.64
C ASN A 128 10.01 -13.55 -3.16
N ARG A 129 9.05 -12.74 -3.62
CA ARG A 129 8.81 -12.46 -5.05
C ARG A 129 8.75 -10.97 -5.37
N LEU A 130 8.77 -10.09 -4.36
CA LEU A 130 8.59 -8.65 -4.55
C LEU A 130 9.89 -8.03 -5.07
N ARG A 131 9.87 -7.59 -6.33
CA ARG A 131 11.04 -7.07 -7.06
C ARG A 131 11.02 -5.56 -7.20
N VAL A 132 9.83 -4.97 -7.29
CA VAL A 132 9.67 -3.53 -7.52
C VAL A 132 8.69 -2.94 -6.51
N ILE A 133 9.13 -1.86 -5.85
CA ILE A 133 8.28 -1.04 -4.99
C ILE A 133 8.34 0.40 -5.49
N LYS A 134 7.19 1.04 -5.64
CA LYS A 134 7.11 2.47 -5.93
C LYS A 134 6.18 3.15 -4.95
N ILE A 135 6.70 4.19 -4.30
CA ILE A 135 6.00 4.97 -3.28
C ILE A 135 6.04 6.43 -3.72
N VAL A 136 4.87 7.04 -3.91
CA VAL A 136 4.75 8.42 -4.43
C VAL A 136 3.96 9.29 -3.47
N GLY A 137 4.36 10.55 -3.33
CA GLY A 137 3.63 11.55 -2.55
C GLY A 137 3.74 11.33 -1.04
N ILE A 138 4.90 10.89 -0.56
CA ILE A 138 5.13 10.74 0.89
C ILE A 138 5.64 12.03 1.53
N PHE A 139 5.33 12.21 2.81
CA PHE A 139 5.71 13.40 3.59
C PHE A 139 6.92 13.15 4.51
N GLY A 140 7.36 11.90 4.65
CA GLY A 140 8.45 11.49 5.55
C GLY A 140 7.98 11.29 6.99
N THR A 141 6.70 10.97 7.19
CA THR A 141 6.15 10.65 8.51
C THR A 141 6.76 9.37 9.07
N ARG A 142 6.72 9.20 10.39
CA ARG A 142 7.24 7.98 11.05
C ARG A 142 6.59 6.71 10.50
N GLN A 143 5.28 6.73 10.24
CA GLN A 143 4.55 5.58 9.69
C GLN A 143 5.02 5.23 8.27
N GLU A 144 5.28 6.22 7.42
CA GLU A 144 5.83 6.01 6.08
C GLU A 144 7.25 5.43 6.14
N LEU A 145 8.09 5.96 7.03
CA LEU A 145 9.45 5.47 7.24
C LEU A 145 9.47 4.05 7.81
N ASP A 146 8.61 3.74 8.78
CA ASP A 146 8.47 2.41 9.37
C ASP A 146 8.01 1.38 8.32
N PHE A 147 7.07 1.77 7.46
CA PHE A 147 6.64 0.93 6.34
C PHE A 147 7.79 0.70 5.35
N ILE A 148 8.52 1.73 4.95
CA ILE A 148 9.64 1.60 4.02
C ILE A 148 10.73 0.70 4.61
N SER A 149 11.11 0.93 5.87
CA SER A 149 12.07 0.11 6.60
C SER A 149 11.62 -1.35 6.66
N PHE A 150 10.35 -1.60 6.99
CA PHE A 150 9.76 -2.95 6.98
C PHE A 150 9.85 -3.62 5.61
N MET A 151 9.48 -2.92 4.53
CA MET A 151 9.53 -3.48 3.18
C MET A 151 10.96 -3.80 2.75
N LEU A 152 11.93 -2.92 3.04
CA LEU A 152 13.35 -3.15 2.76
C LEU A 152 13.93 -4.33 3.55
N ALA A 153 13.51 -4.49 4.80
CA ALA A 153 13.96 -5.56 5.68
C ALA A 153 13.36 -6.93 5.33
N ASN A 154 12.23 -6.99 4.61
CA ASN A 154 11.48 -8.22 4.38
C ASN A 154 11.33 -8.61 2.90
N ALA A 155 11.91 -7.86 1.97
CA ALA A 155 11.93 -8.18 0.54
C ALA A 155 13.34 -8.64 0.08
N PRO A 156 13.71 -9.93 0.25
CA PRO A 156 15.06 -10.43 -0.03
C PRO A 156 15.44 -10.42 -1.52
N VAL A 157 14.46 -10.37 -2.42
CA VAL A 157 14.65 -10.35 -3.88
C VAL A 157 14.34 -8.99 -4.51
N LEU A 158 14.26 -7.93 -3.69
CA LEU A 158 13.96 -6.59 -4.16
C LEU A 158 15.07 -6.09 -5.11
N GLU A 159 14.66 -5.61 -6.28
CA GLU A 159 15.57 -5.07 -7.30
C GLU A 159 15.56 -3.54 -7.26
N LYS A 160 14.37 -2.95 -7.08
CA LYS A 160 14.18 -1.50 -7.15
C LYS A 160 13.14 -1.02 -6.15
N MET A 161 13.49 0.00 -5.37
CA MET A 161 12.55 0.82 -4.63
C MET A 161 12.64 2.26 -5.12
N THR A 162 11.53 2.79 -5.64
CA THR A 162 11.41 4.19 -6.02
C THR A 162 10.62 4.95 -4.98
N VAL A 163 11.16 6.05 -4.50
CA VAL A 163 10.51 6.94 -3.54
C VAL A 163 10.43 8.33 -4.15
N LYS A 164 9.22 8.89 -4.22
CA LYS A 164 8.96 10.26 -4.64
C LYS A 164 8.23 11.02 -3.52
N PRO A 165 8.83 12.07 -2.94
CA PRO A 165 8.18 12.90 -1.91
C PRO A 165 7.01 13.71 -2.47
N ALA A 166 6.15 14.23 -1.58
CA ALA A 166 5.04 15.11 -1.93
C ALA A 166 5.45 16.59 -2.11
N SER A 167 6.53 17.03 -1.45
CA SER A 167 7.04 18.40 -1.54
C SER A 167 8.56 18.44 -1.29
N MET A 168 9.19 19.58 -1.59
CA MET A 168 10.64 19.76 -1.42
C MET A 168 11.06 19.94 0.05
N ASP A 169 10.15 20.39 0.93
CA ASP A 169 10.48 20.93 2.26
C ASP A 169 11.10 19.90 3.21
N SER A 170 10.83 18.60 3.03
CA SER A 170 11.36 17.50 3.85
C SER A 170 12.20 16.48 3.07
N GLY A 171 12.52 16.78 1.80
CA GLY A 171 13.08 15.78 0.90
C GLY A 171 14.45 15.24 1.31
N TRP A 172 15.34 16.12 1.81
CA TRP A 172 16.69 15.75 2.24
C TRP A 172 16.72 14.89 3.51
N GLU A 173 15.85 15.16 4.48
CA GLU A 173 15.78 14.36 5.71
C GLU A 173 15.20 12.96 5.43
N LEU A 174 14.18 12.89 4.58
CA LEU A 174 13.68 11.61 4.08
C LEU A 174 14.78 10.80 3.38
N LEU A 175 15.57 11.43 2.50
CA LEU A 175 16.68 10.76 1.82
C LEU A 175 17.73 10.22 2.81
N LYS A 176 18.10 10.99 3.84
CA LYS A 176 19.04 10.54 4.88
C LYS A 176 18.53 9.29 5.60
N GLU A 177 17.25 9.27 5.99
CA GLU A 177 16.66 8.11 6.66
C GLU A 177 16.61 6.88 5.74
N LEU A 178 16.22 7.05 4.47
CA LEU A 178 16.21 5.97 3.48
C LEU A 178 17.59 5.29 3.32
N LEU A 179 18.67 6.08 3.38
CA LEU A 179 20.03 5.56 3.26
C LEU A 179 20.48 4.74 4.48
N ARG A 180 19.86 4.94 5.64
CA ARG A 180 20.20 4.26 6.90
C ARG A 180 19.50 2.91 7.06
N PHE A 181 18.45 2.65 6.29
CA PHE A 181 17.69 1.40 6.41
C PHE A 181 18.48 0.18 5.95
N ARG A 182 18.42 -0.87 6.77
CA ARG A 182 18.91 -2.20 6.40
C ARG A 182 18.07 -2.75 5.26
N ARG A 183 18.72 -3.47 4.35
CA ARG A 183 18.09 -4.15 3.22
C ARG A 183 18.31 -5.64 3.33
N ALA A 184 17.27 -6.43 3.10
CA ALA A 184 17.40 -7.88 2.95
C ALA A 184 18.03 -8.24 1.61
N SER A 185 17.68 -7.50 0.55
CA SER A 185 18.31 -7.62 -0.76
C SER A 185 19.59 -6.80 -0.83
N THR A 186 20.70 -7.46 -1.19
CA THR A 186 21.99 -6.83 -1.46
C THR A 186 22.05 -6.11 -2.81
N PHE A 187 21.10 -6.38 -3.71
CA PHE A 187 21.04 -5.82 -5.06
C PHE A 187 19.99 -4.70 -5.20
N ALA A 188 19.25 -4.40 -4.12
CA ALA A 188 18.19 -3.40 -4.16
C ALA A 188 18.74 -1.99 -4.44
N GLU A 189 18.34 -1.44 -5.58
CA GLU A 189 18.53 -0.05 -5.97
C GLU A 189 17.47 0.83 -5.29
N ILE A 190 17.90 1.91 -4.62
CA ILE A 190 17.00 2.93 -4.10
C ILE A 190 17.06 4.13 -5.02
N VAL A 191 15.94 4.46 -5.67
CA VAL A 191 15.80 5.60 -6.57
C VAL A 191 14.96 6.65 -5.86
N TYR A 192 15.56 7.79 -5.60
CA TYR A 192 14.86 8.96 -5.09
C TYR A 192 14.55 9.91 -6.25
N LEU A 193 13.29 10.31 -6.40
CA LEU A 193 12.85 11.25 -7.42
C LEU A 193 12.54 12.61 -6.82
N ASP A 194 12.72 13.67 -7.60
CA ASP A 194 12.27 15.01 -7.20
C ASP A 194 10.72 15.08 -7.15
N PRO A 195 10.14 15.90 -6.24
CA PRO A 195 8.70 16.10 -6.11
C PRO A 195 8.01 16.57 -7.41
#